data_AF-A0A3C1FCF6-F1
#
_entry.id   AF-A0A3C1FCF6-F1
#
_cell.length_a   1.000
_cell.length_b   1.000
_cell.length_c   1.000
_cell.angle_alpha   90.00
_cell.angle_beta   90.00
_cell.angle_gamma   90.00
#
_symmetry.space_group_name_H-M   'P 1'
#
loop_
_entity.id
_entity.type
_entity.pdbx_description
1 polymer ?
#
loop_
_entity_poly.entity_id
_entity_poly.type
_entity_poly.pdbx_seq_one_letter_code
_entity_poly.pdbx_strand_id
1 'polypeptide(L)'
;LRLGMGPCQGGFCSLRASGIAVADGALDAERASGLFRLFLRNRWLGIWPILYGEQVRQTALDAWIFQGTLDTEHLPGPDAEAVEPDPTLAPTTTKES
;
A
#
# COMPACT_ATOMS: atom_id res chain seq x y z
N LEU A 1 -13.63 -6.50 -0.33
CA LEU A 1 -12.34 -7.19 -0.12
C LEU A 1 -11.41 -6.25 0.64
N ARG A 2 -10.67 -6.72 1.66
CA ARG A 2 -9.63 -5.92 2.34
C ARG A 2 -8.26 -6.34 1.83
N LEU A 3 -7.48 -5.40 1.31
CA LEU A 3 -6.14 -5.63 0.76
C LEU A 3 -5.07 -5.37 1.83
N GLY A 4 -4.00 -6.17 1.87
CA GLY A 4 -2.83 -5.89 2.71
C GLY A 4 -2.76 -6.58 4.07
N MET A 5 -3.68 -7.50 4.38
CA MET A 5 -3.73 -8.18 5.70
C MET A 5 -2.67 -9.29 5.89
N GLY A 6 -1.92 -9.64 4.85
CA GLY A 6 -0.89 -10.70 4.91
C GLY A 6 0.43 -10.27 4.27
N PRO A 7 1.51 -11.04 4.47
CA PRO A 7 2.83 -10.76 3.90
C PRO A 7 2.77 -10.71 2.36
N CYS A 8 2.22 -11.73 1.70
CA CYS A 8 2.08 -11.73 0.23
C CYS A 8 1.08 -10.69 -0.29
N GLN A 9 -0.04 -10.48 0.43
CA GLN A 9 -1.08 -9.55 0.00
C GLN A 9 -0.62 -8.08 0.09
N GLY A 10 0.14 -7.73 1.12
CA GLY A 10 0.67 -6.38 1.26
C GLY A 10 2.00 -6.16 0.54
N GLY A 11 2.79 -7.21 0.33
CA GLY A 11 4.08 -7.16 -0.37
C GLY A 11 3.98 -7.22 -1.90
N PHE A 12 3.00 -7.94 -2.47
CA PHE A 12 2.95 -8.12 -3.93
C PHE A 12 1.58 -7.87 -4.54
N CYS A 13 0.50 -8.28 -3.87
CA CYS A 13 -0.84 -8.06 -4.42
C CYS A 13 -1.22 -6.57 -4.44
N SER A 14 -0.66 -5.76 -3.55
CA SER A 14 -0.85 -4.30 -3.50
C SER A 14 -0.40 -3.61 -4.79
N LEU A 15 0.83 -3.88 -5.25
CA LEU A 15 1.35 -3.35 -6.52
C LEU A 15 0.49 -3.79 -7.71
N ARG A 16 0.14 -5.08 -7.76
CA ARG A 16 -0.75 -5.63 -8.81
C ARG A 16 -2.10 -4.92 -8.84
N ALA A 17 -2.71 -4.71 -7.67
CA ALA A 17 -4.00 -4.03 -7.56
C ALA A 17 -3.91 -2.58 -8.07
N SER A 18 -2.84 -1.85 -7.72
CA SER A 18 -2.60 -0.51 -8.26
C SER A 18 -2.49 -0.52 -9.79
N GLY A 19 -1.75 -1.48 -10.35
CA GLY A 19 -1.63 -1.63 -11.81
C GLY A 19 -2.95 -1.98 -12.50
N ILE A 20 -3.77 -2.85 -11.90
CA ILE A 20 -5.11 -3.20 -12.43
C ILE A 20 -6.03 -1.97 -12.39
N ALA A 21 -6.01 -1.19 -11.30
CA ALA A 21 -6.82 0.01 -11.20
C ALA A 21 -6.48 1.05 -12.28
N VAL A 22 -5.20 1.15 -12.67
CA VAL A 22 -4.78 1.97 -13.82
C VAL A 22 -5.23 1.36 -15.15
N ALA A 23 -5.05 0.05 -15.33
CA ALA A 23 -5.41 -0.64 -16.56
C ALA A 23 -6.93 -0.61 -16.86
N ASP A 24 -7.76 -0.69 -15.82
CA ASP A 24 -9.22 -0.62 -15.92
C ASP A 24 -9.73 0.84 -16.03
N GLY A 25 -8.83 1.83 -15.98
CA GLY A 25 -9.18 3.26 -16.02
C GLY A 25 -9.86 3.78 -14.75
N ALA A 26 -9.84 3.01 -13.66
CA ALA A 26 -10.42 3.42 -12.39
C ALA A 26 -9.60 4.51 -11.69
N LEU A 27 -8.28 4.54 -11.93
CA LEU A 27 -7.36 5.57 -11.44
C LEU A 27 -6.40 5.97 -12.57
N ASP A 28 -5.99 7.24 -12.59
CA ASP A 28 -4.81 7.62 -13.35
C ASP A 28 -3.52 7.13 -12.64
N ALA A 29 -2.41 7.10 -13.40
CA ALA A 29 -1.15 6.56 -12.91
C ALA A 29 -0.56 7.37 -11.75
N GLU A 30 -0.81 8.68 -11.70
CA GLU A 30 -0.28 9.59 -10.70
C GLU A 30 -0.97 9.38 -9.35
N ARG A 31 -2.30 9.32 -9.37
CA ARG A 31 -3.13 9.02 -8.20
C ARG A 31 -2.92 7.60 -7.70
N ALA A 32 -2.79 6.62 -8.61
CA ALA A 32 -2.49 5.25 -8.22
C ALA A 32 -1.12 5.15 -7.52
N SER A 33 -0.11 5.88 -8.02
CA SER A 33 1.22 5.95 -7.41
C SER A 33 1.20 6.59 -6.02
N GLY A 34 0.46 7.70 -5.86
CA GLY A 34 0.24 8.32 -4.55
C GLY A 34 -0.44 7.38 -3.56
N LEU A 35 -1.58 6.79 -3.94
CA LEU A 35 -2.33 5.85 -3.09
C LEU A 35 -1.51 4.62 -2.73
N PHE A 36 -0.67 4.13 -3.65
CA PHE A 36 0.22 3.01 -3.39
C PHE A 36 1.30 3.36 -2.35
N ARG A 37 1.92 4.54 -2.45
CA ARG A 37 2.88 5.02 -1.43
C ARG A 37 2.21 5.21 -0.07
N LEU A 38 0.99 5.76 -0.04
CA LEU A 38 0.19 5.89 1.18
C LEU A 38 -0.13 4.53 1.80
N PHE A 39 -0.49 3.54 0.98
CA PHE A 39 -0.72 2.17 1.45
C PHE A 39 0.53 1.56 2.09
N LEU A 40 1.70 1.67 1.45
CA LEU A 40 2.96 1.14 1.98
C LEU A 40 3.34 1.80 3.31
N ARG A 41 3.17 3.11 3.42
CA ARG A 41 3.39 3.85 4.68
C ARG A 41 2.45 3.38 5.79
N ASN A 42 1.14 3.31 5.52
CA ASN A 42 0.16 2.88 6.52
C ASN A 42 0.41 1.44 6.98
N ARG A 43 0.81 0.56 6.05
CA ARG A 43 1.24 -0.79 6.38
C ARG A 43 2.46 -0.78 7.31
N TRP A 44 3.48 0.01 7.00
CA TRP A 44 4.68 0.13 7.83
C TRP A 44 4.34 0.57 9.26
N LEU A 45 3.53 1.62 9.39
CA LEU A 45 3.07 2.12 10.70
C LEU A 45 2.30 1.05 11.49
N GLY A 46 1.49 0.24 10.81
CA GLY A 46 0.72 -0.84 11.45
C GLY A 46 1.55 -2.04 11.88
N ILE A 47 2.57 -2.43 11.12
CA ILE A 47 3.39 -3.61 11.43
C ILE A 47 4.53 -3.30 12.40
N TRP A 48 5.10 -2.09 12.34
CA TRP A 48 6.24 -1.68 13.16
C TRP A 48 6.15 -2.07 14.66
N PRO A 49 5.05 -1.78 15.38
CA PRO A 49 4.96 -2.08 16.82
C PRO A 49 4.89 -3.58 17.16
N ILE A 50 4.65 -4.45 16.17
CA ILE A 50 4.49 -5.90 16.37
C ILE A 50 5.62 -6.72 15.72
N LEU A 51 6.61 -6.07 15.12
CA LEU A 51 7.73 -6.75 14.46
C LEU A 51 8.61 -7.46 15.50
N TYR A 52 8.77 -8.78 15.32
CA TYR A 52 9.64 -9.61 16.14
C TYR A 52 10.11 -10.83 15.34
N GLY A 53 11.30 -11.36 15.66
CA GLY A 53 11.79 -12.63 15.09
C GLY A 53 11.92 -12.64 13.57
N GLU A 54 11.46 -13.72 12.94
CA GLU A 54 11.56 -13.94 11.48
C GLU A 54 10.77 -12.89 10.67
N GLN A 55 9.69 -12.36 11.24
CA GLN A 55 8.87 -11.33 10.62
C GLN A 55 9.67 -10.06 10.33
N VAL A 56 10.72 -9.77 11.13
CA VAL A 56 11.62 -8.64 10.89
C VAL A 56 12.40 -8.82 9.58
N ARG A 57 12.92 -10.04 9.32
CA ARG A 57 13.68 -10.32 8.09
C ARG A 57 12.79 -10.23 6.86
N GLN A 58 11.60 -10.84 6.91
CA GLN A 58 10.64 -10.76 5.80
C GLN A 58 10.23 -9.32 5.52
N THR A 59 9.94 -8.55 6.57
CA THR A 59 9.53 -7.15 6.44
C THR A 59 10.66 -6.27 5.90
N ALA A 60 11.91 -6.51 6.32
CA ALA A 60 13.07 -5.80 5.77
C ALA A 60 13.30 -6.14 4.29
N LEU A 61 13.15 -7.42 3.91
CA LEU A 61 13.25 -7.84 2.51
C LEU A 61 12.15 -7.19 1.66
N ASP A 62 10.90 -7.17 2.13
CA ASP A 62 9.80 -6.50 1.44
C ASP A 62 10.11 -5.01 1.22
N ALA A 63 10.60 -4.31 2.26
CA ALA A 63 10.98 -2.90 2.16
C ALA A 63 12.08 -2.67 1.12
N TRP A 64 13.12 -3.52 1.09
CA TRP A 64 14.19 -3.43 0.10
C TRP A 64 13.71 -3.72 -1.32
N ILE A 65 12.74 -4.61 -1.52
CA ILE A 65 12.15 -4.84 -2.83
C ILE A 65 11.41 -3.58 -3.31
N PHE A 66 10.59 -2.98 -2.44
CA PHE A 66 9.85 -1.76 -2.79
C PHE A 66 10.75 -0.56 -3.07
N GLN A 67 11.70 -0.28 -2.19
CA GLN A 67 12.60 0.86 -2.37
C GLN A 67 13.66 0.60 -3.44
N GLY A 68 14.28 -0.58 -3.47
CA GLY A 68 15.42 -0.86 -4.34
C GLY A 68 15.05 -1.35 -5.73
N THR A 69 14.09 -2.28 -5.84
CA THR A 69 13.73 -2.87 -7.15
C THR A 69 12.61 -2.09 -7.84
N LEU A 70 11.62 -1.63 -7.06
CA LEU A 70 10.44 -0.95 -7.59
C LEU A 70 10.55 0.57 -7.53
N ASP A 71 11.62 1.09 -6.93
CA ASP A 71 11.94 2.51 -6.82
C ASP A 71 10.75 3.36 -6.33
N THR A 72 10.04 2.84 -5.33
CA THR A 72 8.77 3.45 -4.89
C THR A 72 8.91 4.87 -4.37
N GLU A 73 10.13 5.29 -4.03
CA GLU A 73 10.45 6.63 -3.53
C GLU A 73 10.42 7.69 -4.64
N HIS A 74 10.61 7.29 -5.90
CA HIS A 74 10.65 8.19 -7.06
C HIS A 74 9.43 8.04 -7.98
N LEU A 75 8.37 7.37 -7.52
CA LEU A 75 7.12 7.27 -8.29
C LEU A 75 6.49 8.65 -8.53
N PRO A 76 5.86 8.87 -9.70
CA PRO A 76 5.22 10.14 -10.01
C PRO A 76 4.04 10.42 -9.07
N GLY A 77 3.75 11.69 -8.88
CA GLY A 77 2.57 12.17 -8.17
C GLY A 77 2.78 12.66 -6.75
N PRO A 78 1.68 12.99 -6.05
CA PRO A 78 1.75 13.57 -4.72
C PRO A 78 2.27 12.54 -3.72
N ASP A 79 3.18 12.99 -2.84
CA ASP A 79 3.69 12.19 -1.73
C ASP A 79 2.56 11.61 -0.88
N ALA A 80 2.83 10.51 -0.19
CA ALA A 80 1.83 9.78 0.61
C ALA A 80 0.99 10.69 1.52
N GLU A 81 1.56 11.78 2.02
CA GLU A 81 0.94 12.76 2.93
C GLU A 81 -0.04 13.72 2.22
N ALA A 82 0.09 13.88 0.90
CA ALA A 82 -0.67 14.80 0.07
C ALA A 82 -1.78 14.12 -0.75
N VAL A 83 -1.98 12.81 -0.56
CA VAL A 83 -3.04 12.05 -1.27
C VAL A 83 -4.34 12.20 -0.49
N GLU A 84 -5.25 13.01 -1.02
CA GLU A 84 -6.60 13.17 -0.46
C GLU A 84 -7.36 11.82 -0.47
N PRO A 85 -8.00 11.42 0.64
CA PRO A 85 -8.83 10.24 0.67
C PRO A 85 -10.01 10.42 -0.28
N ASP A 86 -10.39 9.34 -0.97
CA ASP A 86 -11.57 9.34 -1.82
C ASP A 86 -12.83 9.66 -0.96
N PRO A 87 -13.56 10.76 -1.24
CA PRO A 87 -14.73 11.17 -0.46
C PRO A 87 -15.88 10.15 -0.52
N THR A 88 -15.85 9.23 -1.49
CA THR A 88 -16.85 8.17 -1.64
C THR A 88 -16.51 6.90 -0.86
N LEU A 89 -15.28 6.74 -0.37
CA LEU A 89 -14.87 5.68 0.56
C LEU A 89 -15.15 6.11 2.01
N ALA A 90 -16.43 6.23 2.37
CA ALA A 90 -16.82 6.35 3.77
C ALA A 90 -16.31 5.12 4.56
N PRO A 91 -15.84 5.26 5.81
CA PRO A 91 -15.47 4.12 6.63
C PRO A 91 -16.70 3.24 6.77
N THR A 92 -16.68 2.07 6.13
CA THR A 92 -17.71 1.05 6.32
C THR A 92 -17.58 0.62 7.77
N THR A 93 -18.45 1.16 8.62
CA THR A 93 -18.68 0.66 9.96
C THR A 93 -19.18 -0.77 9.81
N THR A 94 -18.24 -1.72 9.84
CA THR A 94 -18.57 -3.12 10.06
C THR A 94 -19.15 -3.17 11.47
N LYS A 95 -20.48 -3.08 11.55
CA LYS A 95 -21.24 -3.37 12.75
C LYS A 95 -21.15 -4.88 12.92
N GLU A 96 -20.14 -5.36 13.64
CA GLU A 96 -20.10 -6.75 14.07
C GLU A 96 -21.39 -7.04 14.86
N SER A 97 -22.11 -8.08 14.42
CA SER A 97 -23.24 -8.72 15.10
C SER A 97 -22.79 -10.09 15.55
#